data_AF-A0A933V5A2-F1
#
_entry.id   AF-A0A933V5A2-F1
#
_cell.length_a   1.000
_cell.length_b   1.000
_cell.length_c   1.000
_cell.angle_alpha   90.00
_cell.angle_beta   90.00
_cell.angle_gamma   90.00
#
_symmetry.space_group_name_H-M   'P 1'
#
loop_
_entity.id
_entity.type
_entity.pdbx_description
1 polymer ?
#
loop_
_entity_poly.entity_id
_entity_poly.type
_entity_poly.pdbx_seq_one_letter_code
_entity_poly.pdbx_strand_id
1 'polypeptide(L)'
;MKLIRLAGVTAYRLHVPKWAVAPMSGAGAAKHGGRANRPGVEALYLALDTETAVREYQQVSSLLPPGTLTSYQLTVEPVADFTTGYDASVWPPIWEDFYCDWRELWFNQRIEPPSWIVGDMVIAAGGKGILFPSQARGGGTNLVLFVNALTATDLLQVYDPGRSLPQNQDSWAR
;
A
#
# COMPACT_ATOMS: atom_id res chain seq x y z
N MET A 1 -17.40 7.31 7.04
CA MET A 1 -15.97 6.95 6.90
C MET A 1 -15.17 7.76 7.89
N LYS A 2 -14.23 7.13 8.61
CA LYS A 2 -13.28 7.82 9.49
C LYS A 2 -12.07 8.30 8.67
N LEU A 3 -11.87 9.61 8.59
CA LEU A 3 -10.75 10.23 7.87
C LEU A 3 -9.79 10.89 8.85
N ILE A 4 -8.49 10.69 8.64
CA ILE A 4 -7.44 11.28 9.47
C ILE A 4 -6.35 11.94 8.63
N ARG A 5 -5.53 12.76 9.29
CA ARG A 5 -4.27 13.27 8.76
C ARG A 5 -3.13 12.44 9.31
N LEU A 6 -2.23 11.99 8.43
CA LEU A 6 -0.92 11.48 8.82
C LEU A 6 0.08 12.63 8.71
N ALA A 7 0.83 12.91 9.78
CA ALA A 7 1.78 14.01 9.82
C ALA A 7 3.13 13.53 10.36
N GLY A 8 4.18 13.62 9.53
CA GLY A 8 5.54 13.19 9.91
C GLY A 8 5.64 11.69 10.22
N VAL A 9 4.84 10.87 9.56
CA VAL A 9 4.82 9.41 9.77
C VAL A 9 5.97 8.76 9.01
N THR A 10 6.68 7.85 9.68
CA THR A 10 7.63 6.96 9.02
C THR A 10 6.93 5.68 8.60
N ALA A 11 7.13 5.29 7.34
CA ALA A 11 6.60 4.04 6.80
C ALA A 11 7.68 3.27 6.02
N TYR A 12 7.42 2.02 5.72
CA TYR A 12 8.41 1.09 5.19
C TYR A 12 7.85 0.26 4.04
N ARG A 13 8.71 -0.07 3.09
CA ARG A 13 8.40 -1.04 2.04
C ARG A 13 9.63 -1.88 1.74
N LEU A 14 9.43 -3.19 1.66
CA LEU A 14 10.44 -4.10 1.12
C LEU A 14 10.19 -4.28 -0.38
N HIS A 15 11.15 -3.83 -1.18
CA HIS A 15 11.09 -3.92 -2.64
C HIS A 15 11.81 -5.14 -3.16
N VAL A 16 11.32 -5.71 -4.25
CA VAL A 16 12.16 -6.55 -5.11
C VAL A 16 13.30 -5.66 -5.63
N PRO A 17 14.58 -6.06 -5.52
CA PRO A 17 15.71 -5.17 -5.80
C PRO A 17 15.65 -4.51 -7.19
N LYS A 18 15.22 -5.26 -8.20
CA LYS A 18 15.04 -4.78 -9.58
C LYS A 18 14.03 -3.61 -9.70
N TRP A 19 13.02 -3.57 -8.83
CA TRP A 19 11.94 -2.57 -8.89
C TRP A 19 12.16 -1.40 -7.91
N ALA A 20 13.21 -1.45 -7.09
CA ALA A 20 13.57 -0.36 -6.18
C ALA A 20 13.99 0.94 -6.91
N VAL A 21 14.08 0.92 -8.26
CA VAL A 21 14.38 2.07 -9.12
C VAL A 21 13.31 3.17 -9.10
N ALA A 22 12.07 2.82 -8.77
CA ALA A 22 10.94 3.74 -8.78
C ALA A 22 10.10 3.55 -7.50
N PRO A 23 10.66 3.86 -6.32
CA PRO A 23 10.13 3.43 -5.02
C PRO A 23 8.76 4.06 -4.69
N MET A 24 8.34 5.10 -5.41
CA MET A 24 7.08 5.83 -5.19
C MET A 24 6.05 5.65 -6.31
N SER A 25 6.34 4.89 -7.37
CA SER A 25 5.52 4.90 -8.60
C SER A 25 4.13 4.26 -8.47
N GLY A 26 3.97 3.20 -7.67
CA GLY A 26 2.73 2.43 -7.62
C GLY A 26 2.37 1.65 -8.90
N ALA A 27 3.18 1.74 -9.96
CA ALA A 27 2.92 1.16 -11.29
C ALA A 27 2.72 -0.37 -11.26
N GLY A 28 3.44 -1.09 -10.39
CA GLY A 28 3.25 -2.53 -10.21
C GLY A 28 1.84 -2.88 -9.72
N ALA A 29 1.29 -2.08 -8.81
CA ALA A 29 -0.07 -2.25 -8.31
C ALA A 29 -1.10 -1.84 -9.37
N ALA A 30 -0.84 -0.80 -10.18
CA ALA A 30 -1.71 -0.47 -11.32
C ALA A 30 -1.74 -1.58 -12.37
N LYS A 31 -0.64 -2.28 -12.60
CA LYS A 31 -0.59 -3.36 -13.59
C LYS A 31 -1.39 -4.60 -13.17
N HIS A 32 -1.34 -4.97 -11.89
CA HIS A 32 -1.87 -6.25 -11.42
C HIS A 32 -3.11 -6.13 -10.51
N GLY A 33 -3.39 -4.93 -10.01
CA GLY A 33 -4.26 -4.74 -8.87
C GLY A 33 -3.56 -5.06 -7.54
N GLY A 34 -4.24 -4.76 -6.46
CA GLY A 34 -3.88 -5.09 -5.09
C GLY A 34 -5.15 -5.23 -4.25
N ARG A 35 -5.03 -5.37 -2.92
CA ARG A 35 -6.21 -5.47 -2.04
C ARG A 35 -7.14 -4.26 -2.21
N ALA A 36 -6.58 -3.07 -2.23
CA ALA A 36 -7.33 -1.82 -2.18
C ALA A 36 -7.36 -1.06 -3.51
N ASN A 37 -6.86 -1.65 -4.61
CA ASN A 37 -6.82 -0.98 -5.90
C ASN A 37 -7.05 -1.96 -7.05
N ARG A 38 -7.92 -1.58 -7.99
CA ARG A 38 -8.11 -2.27 -9.27
C ARG A 38 -6.95 -1.98 -10.24
N PRO A 39 -6.77 -2.81 -11.29
CA PRO A 39 -5.87 -2.48 -12.39
C PRO A 39 -6.16 -1.09 -12.97
N GLY A 40 -5.11 -0.36 -13.34
CA GLY A 40 -5.16 1.03 -13.78
C GLY A 40 -4.99 2.06 -12.66
N VAL A 41 -5.15 1.68 -11.39
CA VAL A 41 -4.98 2.59 -10.24
C VAL A 41 -3.61 2.37 -9.61
N GLU A 42 -2.75 3.39 -9.66
CA GLU A 42 -1.43 3.35 -9.03
C GLU A 42 -1.55 3.46 -7.51
N ALA A 43 -1.00 2.47 -6.82
CA ALA A 43 -1.08 2.35 -5.37
C ALA A 43 0.28 1.95 -4.78
N LEU A 44 0.70 2.68 -3.75
CA LEU A 44 1.92 2.43 -2.99
C LEU A 44 1.55 1.78 -1.65
N TYR A 45 1.83 0.48 -1.52
CA TYR A 45 1.65 -0.27 -0.28
C TYR A 45 2.88 -0.13 0.61
N LEU A 46 2.66 0.31 1.83
CA LEU A 46 3.64 0.55 2.88
C LEU A 46 3.17 -0.14 4.17
N ALA A 47 4.08 -0.32 5.12
CA ALA A 47 3.76 -0.68 6.50
C ALA A 47 4.28 0.38 7.46
N LEU A 48 3.65 0.52 8.63
CA LEU A 48 4.09 1.50 9.65
C LEU A 48 5.26 1.02 10.51
N ASP A 49 5.74 -0.20 10.27
CA ASP A 49 6.93 -0.74 10.91
C ASP A 49 7.64 -1.75 9.99
N THR A 50 8.91 -2.02 10.29
CA THR A 50 9.79 -2.84 9.44
C THR A 50 9.40 -4.31 9.43
N GLU A 51 8.98 -4.88 10.55
CA GLU A 51 8.63 -6.29 10.64
C GLU A 51 7.36 -6.57 9.81
N THR A 52 6.36 -5.69 9.88
CA THR A 52 5.17 -5.80 9.03
C THR A 52 5.54 -5.70 7.53
N ALA A 53 6.43 -4.77 7.14
CA ALA A 53 6.88 -4.68 5.74
C ALA A 53 7.58 -5.97 5.26
N VAL A 54 8.39 -6.59 6.12
CA VAL A 54 9.06 -7.87 5.81
C VAL A 54 8.04 -9.01 5.67
N ARG A 55 7.06 -9.10 6.58
CA ARG A 55 6.03 -10.15 6.57
C ARG A 55 5.11 -10.05 5.36
N GLU A 56 4.69 -8.84 5.00
CA GLU A 56 3.87 -8.62 3.80
C GLU A 56 4.62 -8.99 2.50
N TYR A 57 5.93 -8.74 2.45
CA TYR A 57 6.76 -9.14 1.31
C TYR A 57 7.03 -10.65 1.26
N GLN A 58 7.20 -11.29 2.42
CA GLN A 58 7.34 -12.75 2.53
C GLN A 58 6.10 -13.49 2.03
N GLN A 59 4.91 -12.88 2.16
CA GLN A 59 3.61 -13.47 1.81
C GLN A 59 3.45 -14.86 2.48
N VAL A 60 3.07 -15.87 1.70
CA VAL A 60 2.87 -17.26 2.16
C VAL A 60 4.15 -18.12 2.10
N SER A 61 5.28 -17.55 1.67
CA SER A 61 6.54 -18.28 1.56
C SER A 61 7.15 -18.55 2.94
N SER A 62 7.68 -19.75 3.16
CA SER A 62 8.45 -20.07 4.38
C SER A 62 9.80 -19.35 4.43
N LEU A 63 10.35 -18.97 3.26
CA LEU A 63 11.63 -18.29 3.11
C LEU A 63 11.43 -16.86 2.62
N LEU A 64 12.21 -15.93 3.17
CA LEU A 64 12.24 -14.53 2.73
C LEU A 64 13.18 -14.40 1.51
N PRO A 65 12.68 -14.04 0.31
CA PRO A 65 13.55 -13.76 -0.82
C PRO A 65 14.36 -12.47 -0.60
N PRO A 66 15.47 -12.25 -1.33
CA PRO A 66 16.20 -10.99 -1.26
C PRO A 66 15.31 -9.78 -1.55
N GLY A 67 15.53 -8.70 -0.82
CA GLY A 67 14.77 -7.47 -0.96
C GLY A 67 15.54 -6.24 -0.48
N THR A 68 15.12 -5.07 -0.95
CA THR A 68 15.64 -3.77 -0.53
C THR A 68 14.61 -3.11 0.39
N LEU A 69 14.89 -3.07 1.70
CA LEU A 69 14.02 -2.41 2.67
C LEU A 69 14.26 -0.90 2.62
N THR A 70 13.20 -0.14 2.44
CA THR A 70 13.27 1.31 2.30
C THR A 70 12.30 2.00 3.24
N SER A 71 12.74 3.08 3.87
CA SER A 71 11.90 3.94 4.69
C SER A 71 11.42 5.16 3.91
N TYR A 72 10.26 5.66 4.33
CA TYR A 72 9.59 6.80 3.75
C TYR A 72 9.20 7.75 4.88
N GLN A 73 9.31 9.04 4.63
CA GLN A 73 8.67 10.07 5.43
C GLN A 73 7.44 10.58 4.70
N LEU A 74 6.31 10.66 5.41
CA LEU A 74 5.07 11.11 4.81
C LEU A 74 4.21 12.01 5.70
N THR A 75 3.55 12.96 5.05
CA THR A 75 2.46 13.77 5.58
C THR A 75 1.36 13.79 4.54
N VAL A 76 0.23 13.15 4.80
CA VAL A 76 -0.84 12.96 3.82
C VAL A 76 -2.20 13.11 4.47
N GLU A 77 -3.12 13.82 3.82
CA GLU A 77 -4.51 13.92 4.24
C GLU A 77 -5.48 14.14 3.05
N PRO A 78 -6.71 13.59 3.09
CA PRO A 78 -7.23 12.69 4.12
C PRO A 78 -6.91 11.21 3.84
N VAL A 79 -6.70 10.42 4.90
CA VAL A 79 -6.49 8.97 4.84
C VAL A 79 -7.63 8.28 5.57
N ALA A 80 -8.24 7.26 4.96
CA ALA A 80 -9.27 6.45 5.60
C ALA A 80 -8.64 5.55 6.67
N ASP A 81 -9.06 5.69 7.93
CA ASP A 81 -8.49 4.95 9.06
C ASP A 81 -9.34 3.74 9.42
N PHE A 82 -9.04 2.60 8.80
CA PHE A 82 -9.71 1.31 9.02
C PHE A 82 -8.97 0.43 10.06
N THR A 83 -8.12 1.02 10.91
CA THR A 83 -7.31 0.28 11.90
C THR A 83 -8.13 -0.49 12.93
N THR A 84 -9.36 -0.06 13.20
CA THR A 84 -10.27 -0.72 14.16
C THR A 84 -11.24 -1.70 13.50
N GLY A 85 -11.13 -1.94 12.19
CA GLY A 85 -12.03 -2.80 11.44
C GLY A 85 -13.41 -2.16 11.17
N TYR A 86 -14.33 -3.00 10.73
CA TYR A 86 -15.67 -2.60 10.32
C TYR A 86 -16.58 -2.30 11.51
N ASP A 87 -17.32 -1.20 11.39
CA ASP A 87 -18.35 -0.72 12.29
C ASP A 87 -19.43 -0.07 11.42
N ALA A 88 -20.64 -0.61 11.44
CA ALA A 88 -21.75 -0.17 10.60
C ALA A 88 -22.19 1.29 10.87
N SER A 89 -21.83 1.86 12.03
CA SER A 89 -22.08 3.28 12.33
C SER A 89 -21.07 4.22 11.68
N VAL A 90 -19.90 3.71 11.28
CA VAL A 90 -18.78 4.50 10.71
C VAL A 90 -18.61 4.23 9.21
N TRP A 91 -18.83 2.99 8.79
CA TRP A 91 -18.46 2.49 7.47
C TRP A 91 -19.68 2.01 6.67
N PRO A 92 -19.73 2.30 5.35
CA PRO A 92 -20.67 1.66 4.45
C PRO A 92 -20.48 0.13 4.44
N PRO A 93 -21.54 -0.68 4.24
CA PRO A 93 -21.49 -2.14 4.34
C PRO A 93 -20.39 -2.83 3.53
N ILE A 94 -20.05 -2.29 2.36
CA ILE A 94 -18.99 -2.83 1.49
C ILE A 94 -17.61 -2.94 2.18
N TRP A 95 -17.37 -2.17 3.23
CA TRP A 95 -16.12 -2.25 4.00
C TRP A 95 -15.99 -3.53 4.83
N GLU A 96 -17.08 -4.23 5.11
CA GLU A 96 -17.05 -5.56 5.75
C GLU A 96 -16.23 -6.56 4.90
N ASP A 97 -16.30 -6.42 3.57
CA ASP A 97 -15.59 -7.27 2.61
C ASP A 97 -14.19 -6.75 2.23
N PHE A 98 -13.66 -5.72 2.92
CA PHE A 98 -12.32 -5.18 2.61
C PHE A 98 -11.22 -6.26 2.68
N TYR A 99 -11.41 -7.25 3.55
CA TYR A 99 -10.49 -8.36 3.73
C TYR A 99 -10.78 -9.61 2.88
N CYS A 100 -11.67 -9.52 1.90
CA CYS A 100 -11.92 -10.61 0.94
C CYS A 100 -10.61 -11.14 0.31
N ASP A 101 -10.62 -12.39 -0.15
CA ASP A 101 -9.50 -12.95 -0.89
C ASP A 101 -9.48 -12.40 -2.32
N TRP A 102 -9.02 -11.16 -2.45
CA TRP A 102 -8.96 -10.45 -3.72
C TRP A 102 -8.10 -11.18 -4.77
N ARG A 103 -7.10 -11.97 -4.34
CA ARG A 103 -6.24 -12.73 -5.26
C ARG A 103 -7.01 -13.89 -5.85
N GLU A 104 -7.72 -14.66 -5.04
CA GLU A 104 -8.59 -15.74 -5.49
C GLU A 104 -9.69 -15.22 -6.42
N LEU A 105 -10.42 -14.18 -5.97
CA LEU A 105 -11.49 -13.57 -6.75
C LEU A 105 -10.99 -13.10 -8.12
N TRP A 106 -9.87 -12.38 -8.16
CA TRP A 106 -9.40 -11.79 -9.41
C TRP A 106 -8.62 -12.75 -10.32
N PHE A 107 -7.63 -13.47 -9.77
CA PHE A 107 -6.73 -14.29 -10.59
C PHE A 107 -7.34 -15.62 -10.99
N ASN A 108 -8.18 -16.22 -10.14
CA ASN A 108 -8.73 -17.56 -10.36
C ASN A 108 -10.18 -17.49 -10.84
N GLN A 109 -11.01 -16.64 -10.23
CA GLN A 109 -12.45 -16.59 -10.54
C GLN A 109 -12.82 -15.52 -11.57
N ARG A 110 -11.92 -14.57 -11.86
CA ARG A 110 -12.18 -13.41 -12.74
C ARG A 110 -13.35 -12.54 -12.26
N ILE A 111 -13.57 -12.51 -10.95
CA ILE A 111 -14.56 -11.68 -10.28
C ILE A 111 -13.88 -10.43 -9.76
N GLU A 112 -14.51 -9.27 -9.94
CA GLU A 112 -14.06 -8.02 -9.36
C GLU A 112 -14.11 -8.08 -7.81
N PRO A 113 -12.99 -7.91 -7.10
CA PRO A 113 -12.98 -7.90 -5.64
C PRO A 113 -13.79 -6.73 -5.04
N PRO A 114 -14.68 -6.99 -4.05
CA PRO A 114 -15.39 -5.95 -3.31
C PRO A 114 -14.48 -4.89 -2.69
N SER A 115 -13.27 -5.27 -2.28
CA SER A 115 -12.26 -4.37 -1.72
C SER A 115 -11.75 -3.32 -2.72
N TRP A 116 -11.95 -3.50 -4.03
CA TRP A 116 -11.64 -2.48 -5.03
C TRP A 116 -12.68 -1.37 -5.04
N ILE A 117 -13.95 -1.71 -4.84
CA ILE A 117 -15.03 -0.73 -4.67
C ILE A 117 -14.74 0.16 -3.46
N VAL A 118 -14.21 -0.42 -2.37
CA VAL A 118 -13.73 0.34 -1.21
C VAL A 118 -12.65 1.35 -1.61
N GLY A 119 -11.66 0.91 -2.39
CA GLY A 119 -10.61 1.80 -2.93
C GLY A 119 -11.17 2.96 -3.76
N ASP A 120 -12.08 2.66 -4.69
CA ASP A 120 -12.71 3.66 -5.54
C ASP A 120 -13.55 4.66 -4.72
N MET A 121 -14.26 4.19 -3.70
CA MET A 121 -15.03 5.05 -2.80
C MET A 121 -14.13 6.01 -2.03
N VAL A 122 -12.96 5.55 -1.57
CA VAL A 122 -11.99 6.41 -0.90
C VAL A 122 -11.47 7.48 -1.86
N ILE A 123 -11.07 7.09 -3.08
CA ILE A 123 -10.60 8.03 -4.10
C ILE A 123 -11.69 9.04 -4.47
N ALA A 124 -12.92 8.58 -4.72
CA ALA A 124 -14.07 9.43 -5.07
C ALA A 124 -14.43 10.44 -3.97
N ALA A 125 -14.17 10.08 -2.70
CA ALA A 125 -14.33 10.97 -1.56
C ALA A 125 -13.14 11.94 -1.35
N GLY A 126 -12.15 11.95 -2.27
CA GLY A 126 -10.94 12.75 -2.16
C GLY A 126 -9.88 12.17 -1.20
N GLY A 127 -10.06 10.93 -0.77
CA GLY A 127 -9.12 10.19 0.07
C GLY A 127 -7.85 9.80 -0.68
N LYS A 128 -6.72 9.93 0.01
CA LYS A 128 -5.38 9.70 -0.55
C LYS A 128 -4.78 8.36 -0.15
N GLY A 129 -5.46 7.61 0.71
CA GLY A 129 -5.01 6.31 1.14
C GLY A 129 -5.92 5.65 2.16
N ILE A 130 -5.56 4.44 2.55
CA ILE A 130 -6.25 3.64 3.55
C ILE A 130 -5.22 3.07 4.52
N LEU A 131 -5.43 3.29 5.81
CA LEU A 131 -4.75 2.56 6.89
C LEU A 131 -5.58 1.36 7.29
N PHE A 132 -4.94 0.20 7.43
CA PHE A 132 -5.65 -1.03 7.76
C PHE A 132 -4.72 -2.04 8.47
N PRO A 133 -5.26 -2.92 9.33
CA PRO A 133 -4.47 -3.98 9.97
C PRO A 133 -3.79 -4.91 8.96
N SER A 134 -2.57 -5.35 9.27
CA SER A 134 -1.89 -6.39 8.51
C SER A 134 -2.51 -7.76 8.80
N GLN A 135 -2.74 -8.55 7.75
CA GLN A 135 -3.06 -9.98 7.89
C GLN A 135 -1.81 -10.84 8.04
N ALA A 136 -0.66 -10.37 7.52
CA ALA A 136 0.61 -11.09 7.60
C ALA A 136 1.24 -11.01 9.01
N ARG A 137 0.91 -9.97 9.79
CA ARG A 137 1.38 -9.80 11.17
C ARG A 137 0.30 -9.21 12.07
N GLY A 138 -0.10 -9.98 13.09
CA GLY A 138 -0.98 -9.48 14.15
C GLY A 138 -0.36 -8.25 14.86
N GLY A 139 -1.15 -7.19 15.02
CA GLY A 139 -0.70 -5.91 15.57
C GLY A 139 0.05 -5.01 14.59
N GLY A 140 0.39 -5.50 13.39
CA GLY A 140 0.97 -4.71 12.32
C GLY A 140 -0.07 -3.82 11.63
N THR A 141 0.35 -2.67 11.11
CA THR A 141 -0.51 -1.75 10.35
C THR A 141 0.09 -1.48 8.97
N ASN A 142 -0.74 -1.64 7.95
CA ASN A 142 -0.44 -1.30 6.58
C ASN A 142 -1.06 0.04 6.19
N LEU A 143 -0.42 0.70 5.23
CA LEU A 143 -0.89 1.91 4.58
C LEU A 143 -0.84 1.68 3.07
N VAL A 144 -1.94 1.90 2.37
CA VAL A 144 -1.93 2.08 0.92
C VAL A 144 -2.12 3.55 0.60
N LEU A 145 -1.27 4.11 -0.25
CA LEU A 145 -1.42 5.47 -0.79
C LEU A 145 -1.80 5.40 -2.27
N PHE A 146 -2.81 6.16 -2.67
CA PHE A 146 -3.17 6.36 -4.08
C PHE A 146 -2.33 7.51 -4.62
N VAL A 147 -1.22 7.18 -5.28
CA VAL A 147 -0.15 8.15 -5.58
C VAL A 147 -0.63 9.31 -6.46
N ASN A 148 -1.58 9.07 -7.35
CA ASN A 148 -2.18 10.09 -8.22
C ASN A 148 -3.18 11.02 -7.51
N ALA A 149 -3.58 10.68 -6.29
CA ALA A 149 -4.40 11.55 -5.44
C ALA A 149 -3.57 12.51 -4.58
N LEU A 150 -2.24 12.33 -4.54
CA LEU A 150 -1.34 13.22 -3.81
C LEU A 150 -1.23 14.56 -4.52
N THR A 151 -1.15 15.63 -3.75
CA THR A 151 -1.01 17.00 -4.24
C THR A 151 0.29 17.63 -3.72
N ALA A 152 0.58 18.86 -4.14
CA ALA A 152 1.77 19.60 -3.68
C ALA A 152 1.79 19.90 -2.16
N THR A 153 0.66 19.74 -1.46
CA THR A 153 0.58 19.92 0.00
C THR A 153 0.89 18.64 0.77
N ASP A 154 0.93 17.48 0.09
CA ASP A 154 1.34 16.23 0.69
C ASP A 154 2.85 16.06 0.60
N LEU A 155 3.39 15.31 1.56
CA LEU A 155 4.77 14.85 1.55
C LEU A 155 4.76 13.33 1.42
N LEU A 156 5.48 12.83 0.43
CA LEU A 156 5.89 11.45 0.33
C LEU A 156 7.34 11.45 -0.17
N GLN A 157 8.27 11.08 0.71
CA GLN A 157 9.68 11.08 0.39
C GLN A 157 10.31 9.76 0.78
N VAL A 158 11.00 9.14 -0.16
CA VAL A 158 11.88 8.00 0.11
C VAL A 158 13.16 8.49 0.80
N TYR A 159 13.57 7.84 1.89
CA TYR A 159 14.81 8.17 2.58
C TYR A 159 15.99 7.44 1.94
N ASP A 160 16.71 8.15 1.09
CA ASP A 160 17.92 7.66 0.42
C ASP A 160 19.00 8.75 0.28
N PRO A 161 19.58 9.24 1.40
CA PRO A 161 20.56 10.32 1.37
C PRO A 161 21.85 9.94 0.64
N GLY A 162 22.21 8.65 0.62
CA GLY A 162 23.39 8.13 -0.05
C GLY A 162 23.18 7.86 -1.55
N ARG A 163 21.95 8.00 -2.07
CA ARG A 163 21.57 7.59 -3.44
C ARG A 163 21.94 6.13 -3.73
N SER A 164 21.72 5.27 -2.73
CA SER A 164 22.04 3.84 -2.76
C SER A 164 20.97 3.02 -3.46
N LEU A 165 19.76 3.56 -3.66
CA LEU A 165 18.76 2.91 -4.48
C LEU A 165 19.23 2.84 -5.94
N PRO A 166 18.88 1.76 -6.66
CA PRO A 166 19.26 1.64 -8.06
C PRO A 166 18.64 2.79 -8.86
N GLN A 167 19.40 3.40 -9.75
CA GLN A 167 18.93 4.55 -10.53
C GLN A 167 18.13 4.10 -11.76
N ASN A 168 18.44 2.90 -12.27
CA ASN A 168 17.81 2.29 -13.42
C ASN A 168 18.03 0.77 -13.40
N GLN A 169 17.59 0.09 -14.45
CA GLN A 169 17.75 -1.37 -14.58
C GLN A 169 19.23 -1.79 -14.77
N ASP A 170 20.08 -0.88 -15.24
CA ASP A 170 21.51 -1.11 -15.46
C ASP A 170 22.33 -1.04 -14.17
N SER A 171 21.74 -0.59 -13.06
CA SER A 171 22.39 -0.59 -11.73
C SER A 171 22.77 -1.98 -11.24
N TRP A 172 22.31 -3.03 -11.93
CA TRP A 172 22.60 -4.43 -11.66
C TRP A 172 23.42 -5.12 -12.78
N ALA A 173 23.84 -4.36 -13.80
CA ALA A 173 24.73 -4.88 -14.84
C ALA A 173 26.07 -5.24 -14.18
N ARG A 174 26.53 -6.47 -14.42
CA ARG A 174 27.82 -6.98 -13.94
C ARG A 174 28.93 -6.61 -14.92
#